data_AF-A0A0G1P6A8-F1
#
_entry.id   AF-A0A0G1P6A8-F1
#
_cell.length_a   1.000
_cell.length_b   1.000
_cell.length_c   1.000
_cell.angle_alpha   90.00
_cell.angle_beta   90.00
_cell.angle_gamma   90.00
#
_symmetry.space_group_name_H-M   'P 1'
#
loop_
_entity.id
_entity.type
_entity.pdbx_description
1 polymer ?
#
loop_
_entity_poly.entity_id
_entity_poly.type
_entity_poly.pdbx_seq_one_letter_code
_entity_poly.pdbx_strand_id
1 'polypeptide(L)'
;MNQGAAVTIIDENTADPTVHTIDADIIISGVGEPNLITADMVKDNAVVIDCGTSEAGGKIVGDIDPRVADKASLFSPVPGGIGPLTVSMLFKNLAELAKIK
;
A
#
# COMPACT_ATOMS: atom_id res chain seq x y z
N MET A 1 -1.87 -3.94 -17.54
CA MET A 1 -0.81 -3.04 -17.02
C MET A 1 -0.54 -2.01 -18.09
N ASN A 2 -0.94 -0.75 -17.88
CA ASN A 2 -1.01 0.24 -18.97
C ASN A 2 0.21 1.19 -19.01
N GLN A 3 1.15 1.05 -18.07
CA GLN A 3 2.29 1.96 -17.90
C GLN A 3 3.65 1.22 -17.93
N GLY A 4 3.70 -0.03 -18.39
CA GLY A 4 4.96 -0.76 -18.61
C GLY A 4 5.67 -1.28 -17.35
N ALA A 5 5.07 -1.18 -16.16
CA ALA A 5 5.64 -1.76 -14.95
C ALA A 5 5.59 -3.30 -14.97
N ALA A 6 6.65 -3.94 -14.48
CA ALA A 6 6.62 -5.35 -14.10
C ALA A 6 5.89 -5.47 -12.76
N VAL A 7 4.90 -6.36 -12.67
CA VAL A 7 4.06 -6.49 -11.48
C VAL A 7 4.02 -7.95 -11.05
N THR A 8 4.32 -8.17 -9.78
CA THR A 8 4.11 -9.44 -9.09
C THR A 8 2.95 -9.25 -8.12
N ILE A 9 1.99 -10.16 -8.17
CA ILE A 9 0.85 -10.18 -7.24
C ILE A 9 1.08 -11.35 -6.29
N ILE A 10 0.95 -11.08 -4.99
CA ILE A 10 1.03 -12.05 -3.91
C ILE A 10 -0.23 -11.94 -3.04
N ASP A 11 -0.57 -13.01 -2.34
CA ASP A 11 -1.78 -13.14 -1.51
C ASP A 11 -1.52 -14.04 -0.29
N GLU A 12 -2.56 -14.39 0.45
CA GLU A 12 -2.45 -15.24 1.65
C GLU A 12 -1.87 -16.64 1.40
N ASN A 13 -1.83 -17.11 0.15
CA ASN A 13 -1.23 -18.41 -0.22
C ASN A 13 0.28 -18.30 -0.51
N THR A 14 0.82 -17.07 -0.49
CA THR A 14 2.26 -16.84 -0.65
C THR A 14 2.97 -17.17 0.64
N ALA A 15 3.77 -18.25 0.63
CA ALA A 15 4.42 -18.76 1.83
C ALA A 15 5.38 -17.76 2.50
N ASP A 16 6.10 -16.97 1.70
CA ASP A 16 6.98 -15.91 2.21
C ASP A 16 6.89 -14.66 1.30
N PRO A 17 6.22 -13.58 1.75
CA PRO A 17 6.12 -12.34 0.99
C PRO A 17 7.49 -11.64 0.81
N THR A 18 8.48 -11.94 1.64
CA THR A 18 9.82 -11.33 1.59
C THR A 18 10.50 -11.59 0.25
N VAL A 19 10.31 -12.79 -0.31
CA VAL A 19 10.89 -13.21 -1.61
C VAL A 19 10.51 -12.27 -2.74
N HIS A 20 9.35 -11.62 -2.65
CA HIS A 20 8.86 -10.70 -3.67
C HIS A 20 9.03 -9.23 -3.31
N THR A 21 9.04 -8.90 -2.02
CA THR A 21 9.09 -7.51 -1.53
C THR A 21 10.51 -6.97 -1.42
N ILE A 22 11.50 -7.84 -1.14
CA ILE A 22 12.88 -7.40 -0.87
C ILE A 22 13.51 -6.65 -2.05
N ASP A 23 13.21 -7.05 -3.28
CA ASP A 23 13.77 -6.45 -4.49
C ASP A 23 12.82 -5.44 -5.18
N ALA A 24 11.61 -5.24 -4.65
CA ALA A 24 10.58 -4.42 -5.28
C ALA A 24 10.92 -2.93 -5.24
N ASP A 25 10.83 -2.25 -6.41
CA ASP A 25 10.94 -0.78 -6.48
C ASP A 25 9.74 -0.08 -5.83
N ILE A 26 8.57 -0.70 -5.94
CA ILE A 26 7.30 -0.21 -5.40
C ILE A 26 6.60 -1.37 -4.70
N ILE A 27 6.20 -1.16 -3.45
CA ILE A 27 5.36 -2.09 -2.67
C ILE A 27 4.02 -1.42 -2.43
N ILE A 28 2.93 -2.13 -2.74
CA ILE A 28 1.56 -1.69 -2.47
C ILE A 28 0.88 -2.78 -1.62
N SER A 29 0.50 -2.48 -0.39
CA SER A 29 -0.22 -3.40 0.49
C SER A 29 -1.71 -3.06 0.59
N GLY A 30 -2.53 -4.06 0.91
CA GLY A 30 -3.97 -3.93 1.14
C GLY A 30 -4.55 -5.24 1.71
N VAL A 31 -3.81 -5.86 2.63
CA VAL A 31 -4.07 -7.21 3.17
C VAL A 31 -4.97 -7.15 4.41
N GLY A 32 -4.89 -6.08 5.20
CA GLY A 32 -5.64 -5.94 6.45
C GLY A 32 -4.97 -6.61 7.65
N GLU A 33 -3.65 -6.87 7.60
CA GLU A 33 -2.87 -7.49 8.67
C GLU A 33 -1.83 -6.51 9.24
N PRO A 34 -2.02 -6.01 10.47
CA PRO A 34 -1.14 -4.98 11.05
C PRO A 34 0.34 -5.34 11.04
N ASN A 35 1.17 -4.46 10.45
CA ASN A 35 2.63 -4.58 10.43
C ASN A 35 3.17 -5.89 9.81
N LEU A 36 2.42 -6.49 8.87
CA LEU A 36 2.86 -7.65 8.09
C LEU A 36 4.18 -7.40 7.34
N ILE A 37 4.35 -6.21 6.74
CA ILE A 37 5.59 -5.84 6.04
C ILE A 37 6.50 -5.05 6.98
N THR A 38 7.69 -5.58 7.24
CA THR A 38 8.69 -5.00 8.13
C THR A 38 9.88 -4.39 7.39
N ALA A 39 10.70 -3.61 8.08
CA ALA A 39 11.83 -2.89 7.49
C ALA A 39 12.89 -3.80 6.83
N ASP A 40 13.06 -5.03 7.31
CA ASP A 40 13.97 -6.02 6.74
C ASP A 40 13.47 -6.64 5.43
N MET A 41 12.17 -6.49 5.12
CA MET A 41 11.55 -6.99 3.88
C MET A 41 11.56 -5.98 2.74
N VAL A 42 12.09 -4.78 2.96
CA VAL A 42 12.03 -3.65 2.02
C VAL A 42 13.43 -3.17 1.68
N LYS A 43 13.76 -3.01 0.41
CA LYS A 43 15.04 -2.39 0.01
C LYS A 43 15.08 -0.89 0.28
N ASP A 44 16.30 -0.37 0.37
CA ASP A 44 16.52 1.07 0.48
C ASP A 44 15.97 1.82 -0.74
N ASN A 45 15.38 2.99 -0.49
CA ASN A 45 14.77 3.87 -1.48
C ASN A 45 13.55 3.31 -2.22
N ALA A 46 12.97 2.18 -1.79
CA ALA A 46 11.68 1.71 -2.32
C ALA A 46 10.56 2.73 -2.07
N VAL A 47 9.57 2.77 -2.96
CA VAL A 47 8.30 3.48 -2.72
C VAL A 47 7.33 2.52 -2.06
N VAL A 48 6.74 2.94 -0.94
CA VAL A 48 5.89 2.09 -0.13
C VAL A 48 4.52 2.73 0.05
N ILE A 49 3.50 2.04 -0.43
CA ILE A 49 2.11 2.48 -0.43
C ILE A 49 1.27 1.50 0.39
N ASP A 50 0.89 1.94 1.58
CA ASP A 50 0.04 1.21 2.51
C ASP A 50 -1.44 1.59 2.27
N CYS A 51 -2.17 0.70 1.59
CA CYS A 51 -3.63 0.79 1.47
C CYS A 51 -4.35 -0.06 2.51
N GLY A 52 -3.61 -0.73 3.41
CA GLY A 52 -4.15 -1.51 4.52
C GLY A 52 -4.88 -0.61 5.50
N THR A 53 -5.95 -1.12 6.08
CA THR A 53 -6.67 -0.44 7.16
C THR A 53 -7.19 -1.48 8.13
N SER A 54 -6.53 -1.54 9.28
CA SER A 54 -6.83 -2.46 10.37
C SER A 54 -6.93 -1.71 11.69
N GLU A 55 -7.46 -2.37 12.72
CA GLU A 55 -7.51 -1.82 14.07
C GLU A 55 -6.59 -2.62 15.00
N ALA A 56 -5.71 -1.91 15.71
CA ALA A 56 -4.88 -2.50 16.76
C ALA A 56 -4.92 -1.60 18.00
N GLY A 57 -5.43 -2.12 19.11
CA GLY A 57 -5.48 -1.40 20.39
C GLY A 57 -6.30 -0.09 20.32
N GLY A 58 -7.39 -0.08 19.55
CA GLY A 58 -8.24 1.10 19.37
C GLY A 58 -7.66 2.19 18.45
N LYS A 59 -6.58 1.88 17.72
CA LYS A 59 -5.98 2.78 16.72
C LYS A 59 -6.08 2.16 15.34
N ILE A 60 -6.30 3.01 14.35
CA ILE A 60 -6.20 2.64 12.94
C ILE A 60 -4.72 2.50 12.59
N VAL A 61 -4.36 1.35 12.02
CA VAL A 61 -3.00 0.99 11.60
C VAL A 61 -3.05 0.38 10.20
N GLY A 62 -1.94 0.47 9.48
CA GLY A 62 -1.79 -0.13 8.16
C GLY A 62 -1.12 -1.50 8.20
N ASP A 63 -0.88 -2.08 7.03
CA ASP A 63 -0.22 -3.38 6.91
C ASP A 63 1.30 -3.29 7.08
N ILE A 64 1.86 -2.08 7.02
CA ILE A 64 3.30 -1.87 6.94
C ILE A 64 3.79 -1.20 8.22
N ASP A 65 4.86 -1.75 8.79
CA ASP A 65 5.51 -1.20 9.97
C ASP A 65 5.99 0.25 9.69
N PRO A 66 5.62 1.25 10.50
CA PRO A 66 6.04 2.64 10.31
C PRO A 66 7.56 2.84 10.24
N ARG A 67 8.37 1.94 10.80
CA ARG A 67 9.84 1.98 10.71
C ARG A 67 10.36 1.83 9.28
N VAL A 68 9.55 1.30 8.36
CA VAL A 68 9.87 1.26 6.93
C VAL A 68 10.05 2.68 6.36
N ALA A 69 9.44 3.70 6.95
CA ALA A 69 9.59 5.09 6.51
C ALA A 69 11.04 5.60 6.57
N ASP A 70 11.89 5.02 7.44
CA ASP A 70 13.32 5.40 7.53
C ASP A 70 14.14 4.88 6.34
N LYS A 71 13.65 3.86 5.62
CA LYS A 71 14.32 3.24 4.45
C LYS A 71 13.69 3.66 3.12
N ALA A 72 12.39 3.90 3.12
CA ALA A 72 11.63 4.18 1.90
C ALA A 72 11.94 5.58 1.36
N SER A 73 11.95 5.73 0.03
CA SER A 73 12.00 7.06 -0.60
C SER A 73 10.67 7.81 -0.48
N LEU A 74 9.58 7.05 -0.32
CA LEU A 74 8.25 7.55 -0.03
C LEU A 74 7.49 6.48 0.77
N PHE A 75 6.81 6.89 1.83
CA PHE A 75 5.95 6.05 2.64
C PHE A 75 4.59 6.71 2.83
N SER A 76 3.49 6.03 2.47
CA SER A 76 2.14 6.57 2.73
C SER A 76 1.69 6.25 4.15
N PRO A 77 1.33 7.25 4.98
CA PRO A 77 0.94 6.99 6.36
C PRO A 77 -0.48 6.41 6.47
N VAL A 78 -0.71 5.63 7.52
CA VAL A 78 -2.05 5.16 7.91
C VAL A 78 -2.32 5.61 9.35
N PRO A 79 -3.37 6.41 9.62
CA PRO A 79 -4.29 7.04 8.67
C PRO A 79 -3.67 8.26 7.94
N GLY A 80 -4.33 8.73 6.88
CA GLY A 80 -4.01 9.99 6.20
C GLY A 80 -3.36 9.87 4.83
N GLY A 81 -2.95 8.67 4.42
CA GLY A 81 -2.39 8.38 3.10
C GLY A 81 -3.47 8.12 2.05
N ILE A 82 -3.80 6.85 1.83
CA ILE A 82 -4.64 6.42 0.69
C ILE A 82 -6.12 6.71 0.89
N GLY A 83 -6.63 6.64 2.12
CA GLY A 83 -8.06 6.88 2.43
C GLY A 83 -8.64 8.17 1.80
N PRO A 84 -8.04 9.36 2.02
CA PRO A 84 -8.49 10.60 1.39
C PRO A 84 -8.49 10.57 -0.15
N LEU A 85 -7.51 9.90 -0.76
CA LEU A 85 -7.45 9.74 -2.22
C LEU A 85 -8.61 8.86 -2.72
N THR A 86 -8.94 7.79 -2.01
CA THR A 86 -10.08 6.92 -2.35
C THR A 86 -11.39 7.71 -2.37
N VAL A 87 -11.62 8.58 -1.38
CA VAL A 87 -12.80 9.46 -1.35
C VAL A 87 -12.82 10.42 -2.54
N SER A 88 -11.68 11.04 -2.85
CA SER A 88 -11.57 11.93 -4.02
C SER A 88 -11.86 11.20 -5.34
N MET A 89 -11.37 9.97 -5.50
CA MET A 89 -11.58 9.18 -6.71
C MET A 89 -13.04 8.75 -6.85
N LEU A 90 -13.74 8.45 -5.74
CA LEU A 90 -15.18 8.20 -5.75
C LEU A 90 -15.96 9.39 -6.34
N PHE A 91 -15.68 10.61 -5.88
CA PHE A 91 -16.35 11.80 -6.40
C PHE A 91 -15.96 12.12 -7.84
N LYS A 92 -14.69 11.86 -8.22
CA LYS A 92 -14.25 12.00 -9.61
C LYS A 92 -15.05 11.06 -10.53
N ASN A 93 -15.18 9.79 -10.15
CA ASN A 93 -15.94 8.81 -10.93
C ASN A 93 -17.42 9.21 -11.05
N LEU A 94 -18.02 9.72 -9.97
CA LEU A 94 -19.40 10.24 -9.99
C LEU A 94 -19.54 11.43 -10.97
N ALA A 95 -18.60 12.38 -10.93
CA ALA A 95 -18.61 13.54 -11.81
C ALA A 95 -18.37 13.17 -13.28
N GLU A 96 -17.58 12.14 -13.57
CA GLU A 96 -17.40 11.59 -14.91
C GLU A 96 -18.69 10.92 -15.41
N LEU A 97 -19.33 10.09 -14.58
CA LEU A 97 -20.60 9.45 -14.91
C LEU A 97 -21.69 10.48 -15.24
N ALA A 98 -21.78 11.57 -14.47
CA ALA A 98 -22.76 12.63 -14.70
C ALA A 98 -22.60 13.36 -16.06
N LYS A 99 -21.43 13.22 -16.72
CA LYS A 99 -21.17 13.80 -18.05
C LYS A 99 -21.58 12.87 -19.20
N ILE A 100 -21.73 11.58 -18.94
CA ILE A 100 -22.16 10.59 -19.92
C ILE A 100 -23.69 10.70 -20.02
N LYS A 101 -24.17 11.36 -21.07
CA LYS A 101 -25.58 11.43 -21.44
C LYS A 101 -26.02 10.20 -22.20
#